data_AF-A0A1Q4X665-F1
#
_entry.id   AF-A0A1Q4X665-F1
#
_cell.length_a   1.000
_cell.length_b   1.000
_cell.length_c   1.000
_cell.angle_alpha   90.00
_cell.angle_beta   90.00
_cell.angle_gamma   90.00
#
_symmetry.space_group_name_H-M   'P 1'
#
loop_
_entity.id
_entity.type
_entity.pdbx_description
1 polymer ?
#
loop_
_entity_poly.entity_id
_entity_poly.type
_entity_poly.pdbx_seq_one_letter_code
_entity_poly.pdbx_strand_id
1 'polypeptide(L)'
;MGVGCRSVEVGGVGSGGVIAAAALAGAVAAGAGGLVPDDPDEMWRDAGLRVVDRVTRADGECVSHSFGQVRELLKAVPCVALDRMLFTVTDDRGGTAVVLVAWVEFDDRDKAREFKRVEDIHGTGDITPLSGSLLRIADVPFTAHNYDSDLVDGVTVVIAEAENVAGGFTSAYLDDIAGIAVGTPRP
;
A
#
# COMPACT_ATOMS: atom_id res chain seq x y z
N MET A 1 -45.46 -13.56 7.84
CA MET A 1 -44.84 -14.35 6.75
C MET A 1 -43.39 -14.59 7.15
N GLY A 2 -42.84 -15.76 7.46
CA GLY A 2 -43.18 -17.12 7.06
C GLY A 2 -42.00 -17.74 6.29
N VAL A 3 -40.89 -18.05 6.96
CA VAL A 3 -39.79 -18.88 6.45
C VAL A 3 -39.23 -19.61 7.68
N GLY A 4 -39.26 -20.93 7.84
CA GLY A 4 -39.28 -22.02 6.88
C GLY A 4 -38.25 -23.03 7.39
N CYS A 5 -38.53 -23.64 8.53
CA CYS A 5 -37.67 -24.63 9.18
C CYS A 5 -37.66 -25.91 8.33
N ARG A 6 -36.49 -26.34 7.85
CA ARG A 6 -36.31 -27.66 7.23
C ARG A 6 -35.35 -28.47 8.08
N SER A 7 -35.94 -29.34 8.87
CA SER A 7 -35.30 -30.46 9.56
C SER A 7 -34.73 -31.42 8.52
N VAL A 8 -33.47 -31.82 8.70
CA VAL A 8 -32.93 -33.04 8.08
C VAL A 8 -32.86 -34.09 9.17
N GLU A 9 -33.71 -35.10 9.03
CA GLU A 9 -33.62 -36.36 9.75
C GLU A 9 -32.66 -37.28 9.00
N VAL A 10 -31.66 -37.83 9.71
CA VAL A 10 -31.00 -39.07 9.31
C VAL A 10 -30.90 -39.95 10.55
N GLY A 11 -31.69 -41.02 10.57
CA GLY A 11 -31.58 -42.12 11.51
C GLY A 11 -30.61 -43.18 10.99
N GLY A 12 -29.89 -43.83 11.91
CA GLY A 12 -29.04 -44.98 11.62
C GLY A 12 -28.25 -45.42 12.84
N VAL A 13 -28.73 -46.50 13.48
CA VAL A 13 -28.27 -47.05 14.76
C VAL A 13 -26.94 -47.81 14.61
N GLY A 14 -26.02 -47.62 15.56
CA GLY A 14 -24.79 -48.39 15.71
C GLY A 14 -24.37 -48.37 17.17
N SER A 15 -24.57 -49.50 17.86
CA SER A 15 -24.33 -49.69 19.28
C SER A 15 -22.84 -49.62 19.64
N GLY A 16 -22.49 -48.84 20.66
CA GLY A 16 -21.25 -49.05 21.43
C GLY A 16 -20.59 -47.78 21.96
N GLY A 17 -20.61 -47.61 23.30
CA GLY A 17 -19.64 -46.79 24.02
C GLY A 17 -20.14 -45.42 24.48
N VAL A 18 -20.49 -45.33 25.77
CA VAL A 18 -20.65 -44.06 26.48
C VAL A 18 -19.27 -43.46 26.77
N ILE A 19 -18.97 -42.28 26.23
CA ILE A 19 -18.13 -41.29 26.91
C ILE A 19 -18.78 -39.93 26.73
N ALA A 20 -19.35 -39.42 27.83
CA ALA A 20 -19.74 -38.03 27.95
C ALA A 20 -18.47 -37.18 27.94
N ALA A 21 -18.29 -36.36 26.91
CA ALA A 21 -17.36 -35.24 26.94
C ALA A 21 -18.17 -33.96 26.75
N ALA A 22 -18.16 -33.13 27.79
CA ALA A 22 -18.87 -31.87 27.85
C ALA A 22 -18.46 -30.95 26.70
N ALA A 23 -19.46 -30.39 26.02
CA ALA A 23 -19.29 -29.29 25.09
C ALA A 23 -18.84 -28.04 25.88
N LEU A 24 -17.56 -27.70 25.81
CA LEU A 24 -17.11 -26.34 26.05
C LEU A 24 -17.20 -25.60 24.73
N ALA A 25 -18.34 -24.93 24.52
CA ALA A 25 -18.48 -23.88 23.53
C ALA A 25 -17.55 -22.72 23.94
N GLY A 26 -16.31 -22.76 23.48
CA GLY A 26 -15.43 -21.61 23.48
C GLY A 26 -15.95 -20.62 22.45
N ALA A 27 -16.67 -19.60 22.88
CA ALA A 27 -16.92 -18.42 22.06
C ALA A 27 -15.56 -17.73 21.86
N VAL A 28 -14.90 -18.02 20.74
CA VAL A 28 -13.85 -17.15 20.22
C VAL A 28 -14.56 -15.88 19.78
N ALA A 29 -14.49 -14.86 20.64
CA ALA A 29 -14.73 -13.50 20.20
C ALA A 29 -13.64 -13.18 19.17
N ALA A 30 -13.99 -13.33 17.89
CA ALA A 30 -13.19 -12.83 16.79
C ALA A 30 -13.16 -11.30 16.92
N GLY A 31 -12.20 -10.81 17.69
CA GLY A 31 -11.75 -9.44 17.55
C GLY A 31 -11.19 -9.32 16.15
N ALA A 32 -11.81 -8.49 15.32
CA ALA A 32 -11.24 -8.04 14.06
C ALA A 32 -10.00 -7.18 14.38
N GLY A 33 -8.91 -7.82 14.78
CA GLY A 33 -7.59 -7.29 14.57
C GLY A 33 -7.30 -7.45 13.09
N GLY A 34 -7.10 -6.33 12.39
CA GLY A 34 -6.69 -6.35 10.99
C GLY A 34 -5.53 -7.32 10.81
N LEU A 35 -5.68 -8.24 9.85
CA LEU A 35 -4.62 -9.15 9.48
C LEU A 35 -3.45 -8.29 9.00
N VAL A 36 -2.36 -8.29 9.76
CA VAL A 36 -1.07 -7.87 9.24
C VAL A 36 -0.78 -8.81 8.06
N PRO A 37 -0.43 -8.31 6.87
CA PRO A 37 -0.07 -9.16 5.74
C PRO A 37 0.99 -10.17 6.19
N ASP A 38 0.79 -11.46 5.87
CA ASP A 38 1.70 -12.53 6.29
C ASP A 38 3.12 -12.33 5.75
N ASP A 39 3.26 -11.59 4.63
CA ASP A 39 4.51 -11.01 4.14
C ASP A 39 4.23 -9.79 3.22
N PRO A 40 4.64 -8.55 3.58
CA PRO A 40 4.40 -7.37 2.75
C PRO A 40 5.13 -7.43 1.39
N ASP A 41 6.10 -8.33 1.23
CA ASP A 41 6.87 -8.47 -0.01
C ASP A 41 6.29 -9.53 -0.96
N GLU A 42 5.21 -10.24 -0.59
CA GLU A 42 4.57 -11.25 -1.44
C GLU A 42 4.11 -10.68 -2.79
N MET A 43 3.51 -9.47 -2.79
CA MET A 43 3.07 -8.78 -4.02
C MET A 43 4.20 -8.58 -5.04
N TRP A 44 5.43 -8.37 -4.56
CA TRP A 44 6.59 -8.19 -5.43
C TRP A 44 7.02 -9.50 -6.05
N ARG A 45 6.97 -10.60 -5.29
CA ARG A 45 7.35 -11.93 -5.78
C ARG A 45 6.40 -12.42 -6.87
N ASP A 46 5.11 -12.15 -6.71
CA ASP A 46 4.10 -12.47 -7.73
C ASP A 46 4.36 -11.74 -9.05
N ALA A 47 4.97 -10.55 -8.98
CA ALA A 47 5.42 -9.77 -10.14
C ALA A 47 6.82 -10.18 -10.67
N GLY A 48 7.45 -11.21 -10.10
CA GLY A 48 8.80 -11.64 -10.45
C GLY A 48 9.90 -10.69 -9.95
N LEU A 49 9.59 -9.89 -8.94
CA LEU A 49 10.49 -8.88 -8.36
C LEU A 49 10.86 -9.25 -6.92
N ARG A 50 12.00 -8.73 -6.48
CA ARG A 50 12.45 -8.85 -5.09
C ARG A 50 12.84 -7.47 -4.56
N VAL A 51 12.33 -7.12 -3.39
CA VAL A 51 12.79 -5.95 -2.64
C VAL A 51 14.21 -6.22 -2.13
N VAL A 52 15.14 -5.28 -2.31
CA VAL A 52 16.56 -5.46 -1.94
C VAL A 52 16.92 -4.62 -0.72
N ASP A 53 16.52 -3.36 -0.70
CA ASP A 53 16.74 -2.43 0.39
C ASP A 53 15.51 -1.52 0.56
N ARG A 54 15.37 -0.94 1.75
CA ARG A 54 14.23 -0.06 2.09
C ARG A 54 14.64 0.94 3.15
N VAL A 55 14.12 2.15 3.02
CA VAL A 55 14.16 3.18 4.05
C VAL A 55 12.77 3.81 4.18
N THR A 56 12.38 4.14 5.41
CA THR A 56 11.11 4.81 5.73
C THR A 56 11.35 6.05 6.57
N ARG A 57 10.47 7.04 6.44
CA ARG A 57 10.41 8.25 7.27
C ARG A 57 8.96 8.61 7.55
N ALA A 58 8.67 8.87 8.83
CA ALA A 58 7.44 9.48 9.28
C ALA A 58 7.73 10.96 9.57
N ASP A 59 7.27 11.86 8.69
CA ASP A 59 7.60 13.28 8.74
C ASP A 59 6.48 14.12 9.38
N GLY A 60 5.22 13.67 9.26
CA GLY A 60 4.03 14.32 9.84
C GLY A 60 3.62 15.66 9.20
N GLU A 61 4.55 16.40 8.61
CA GLU A 61 4.35 17.69 7.94
C GLU A 61 4.54 17.54 6.41
N CYS A 62 3.60 18.03 5.59
CA CYS A 62 3.63 17.79 4.14
C CYS A 62 4.16 18.96 3.29
N VAL A 63 4.05 20.21 3.75
CA VAL A 63 4.38 21.40 2.93
C VAL A 63 5.89 21.49 2.67
N SER A 64 6.72 21.19 3.67
CA SER A 64 8.19 21.19 3.53
C SER A 64 8.72 20.01 2.72
N HIS A 65 7.88 19.00 2.48
CA HIS A 65 8.19 17.80 1.70
C HIS A 65 7.37 17.71 0.42
N SER A 66 6.99 18.84 -0.16
CA SER A 66 6.30 18.92 -1.44
C SER A 66 6.82 20.07 -2.30
N PHE A 67 6.48 20.08 -3.58
CA PHE A 67 6.80 21.17 -4.50
C PHE A 67 5.64 21.45 -5.47
N GLY A 68 5.81 22.45 -6.34
CA GLY A 68 4.78 22.82 -7.33
C GLY A 68 3.46 23.32 -6.73
N GLN A 69 2.38 23.15 -7.48
CA GLN A 69 0.99 23.39 -7.07
C GLN A 69 0.54 22.44 -5.96
N VAL A 70 1.07 21.22 -5.89
CA VAL A 70 0.83 20.28 -4.78
C VAL A 70 1.21 20.93 -3.44
N ARG A 71 2.40 21.55 -3.36
CA ARG A 71 2.80 22.33 -2.18
C ARG A 71 1.87 23.51 -1.89
N GLU A 72 1.44 24.23 -2.92
CA GLU A 72 0.53 25.37 -2.73
C GLU A 72 -0.85 24.93 -2.23
N LEU A 73 -1.34 23.77 -2.70
CA LEU A 73 -2.56 23.16 -2.19
C LEU A 73 -2.40 22.75 -0.72
N LEU A 74 -1.31 22.08 -0.37
CA LEU A 74 -1.07 21.59 1.00
C LEU A 74 -0.96 22.72 2.03
N LYS A 75 -0.62 23.95 1.63
CA LYS A 75 -0.69 25.13 2.51
C LYS A 75 -2.13 25.50 2.88
N ALA A 76 -3.09 25.26 1.99
CA ALA A 76 -4.51 25.54 2.20
C ALA A 76 -5.27 24.32 2.74
N VAL A 77 -4.82 23.13 2.38
CA VAL A 77 -5.40 21.82 2.70
C VAL A 77 -4.33 21.01 3.44
N PRO A 78 -4.10 21.27 4.74
CA PRO A 78 -3.04 20.60 5.47
C PRO A 78 -3.37 19.12 5.67
N CYS A 79 -2.35 18.28 5.48
CA CYS A 79 -2.38 16.89 5.88
C CYS A 79 -2.24 16.75 7.40
N VAL A 80 -2.57 15.59 7.94
CA VAL A 80 -2.36 15.23 9.36
C VAL A 80 -1.20 14.27 9.55
N ALA A 81 -0.79 13.55 8.50
CA ALA A 81 0.39 12.70 8.52
C ALA A 81 0.99 12.56 7.12
N LEU A 82 2.31 12.35 7.10
CA LEU A 82 3.09 11.97 5.94
C LEU A 82 4.05 10.85 6.33
N ASP A 83 3.92 9.72 5.66
CA ASP A 83 4.92 8.65 5.65
C ASP A 83 5.49 8.52 4.25
N ARG A 84 6.81 8.35 4.15
CA ARG A 84 7.51 8.14 2.88
C ARG A 84 8.39 6.90 2.99
N MET A 85 8.39 6.12 1.92
CA MET A 85 9.21 4.94 1.76
C MET A 85 9.96 5.03 0.44
N LEU A 86 11.24 4.68 0.48
CA LEU A 86 12.05 4.48 -0.72
C LEU A 86 12.67 3.10 -0.64
N PHE A 87 12.55 2.31 -1.70
CA PHE A 87 13.13 0.97 -1.77
C PHE A 87 13.55 0.63 -3.20
N THR A 88 14.41 -0.36 -3.35
CA THR A 88 14.73 -0.91 -4.67
C THR A 88 14.09 -2.27 -4.88
N VAL A 89 13.64 -2.51 -6.11
CA VAL A 89 13.17 -3.81 -6.59
C VAL A 89 14.06 -4.29 -7.73
N THR A 90 14.32 -5.60 -7.79
CA THR A 90 15.14 -6.22 -8.82
C THR A 90 14.49 -7.47 -9.40
N ASP A 91 14.70 -7.72 -10.69
CA ASP A 91 14.33 -8.96 -11.37
C ASP A 91 15.53 -9.92 -11.52
N ASP A 92 15.26 -11.16 -11.91
CA ASP A 92 16.31 -12.17 -12.11
C ASP A 92 17.18 -11.93 -13.36
N ARG A 93 16.85 -10.92 -14.16
CA ARG A 93 17.63 -10.50 -15.35
C ARG A 93 18.58 -9.36 -15.04
N GLY A 94 18.64 -8.90 -13.78
CA GLY A 94 19.53 -7.83 -13.33
C GLY A 94 18.99 -6.42 -13.56
N GLY A 95 17.70 -6.27 -13.89
CA GLY A 95 17.03 -4.98 -13.86
C GLY A 95 16.80 -4.53 -12.43
N THR A 96 16.91 -3.23 -12.19
CA THR A 96 16.70 -2.61 -10.88
C THR A 96 15.96 -1.30 -11.04
N ALA A 97 14.86 -1.16 -10.31
CA ALA A 97 14.13 0.09 -10.16
C ALA A 97 14.22 0.59 -8.72
N VAL A 98 14.16 1.91 -8.55
CA VAL A 98 13.87 2.55 -7.27
C VAL A 98 12.39 2.93 -7.27
N VAL A 99 11.74 2.69 -6.14
CA VAL A 99 10.31 2.94 -5.93
C VAL A 99 10.14 3.89 -4.77
N LEU A 100 9.42 4.98 -5.01
CA LEU A 100 8.92 5.89 -3.98
C LEU A 100 7.48 5.47 -3.65
N VAL A 101 7.13 5.40 -2.38
CA VAL A 101 5.73 5.38 -1.93
C VAL A 101 5.54 6.43 -0.85
N ALA A 102 4.51 7.26 -0.98
CA ALA A 102 4.13 8.26 0.01
C ALA A 102 2.66 8.07 0.43
N TRP A 103 2.41 8.06 1.74
CA TRP A 103 1.07 8.05 2.33
C TRP A 103 0.79 9.43 2.89
N VAL A 104 -0.16 10.14 2.27
CA VAL A 104 -0.59 11.49 2.69
C VAL A 104 -1.97 11.37 3.32
N GLU A 105 -2.04 11.53 4.64
CA GLU A 105 -3.29 11.40 5.39
C GLU A 105 -3.93 12.77 5.65
N PHE A 106 -5.24 12.85 5.53
CA PHE A 106 -6.04 14.03 5.83
C PHE A 106 -7.05 13.74 6.95
N ASP A 107 -7.50 14.80 7.62
CA ASP A 107 -8.59 14.73 8.60
C ASP A 107 -9.98 14.63 7.96
N ASP A 108 -10.07 14.77 6.64
CA ASP A 108 -11.31 14.85 5.89
C ASP A 108 -11.19 14.21 4.49
N ARG A 109 -12.30 13.58 4.05
CA ARG A 109 -12.36 12.85 2.78
C ARG A 109 -12.33 13.76 1.56
N ASP A 110 -12.93 14.94 1.65
CA ASP A 110 -12.96 15.88 0.53
C ASP A 110 -11.60 16.52 0.33
N LYS A 111 -10.86 16.78 1.42
CA LYS A 111 -9.44 17.18 1.36
C LYS A 111 -8.57 16.13 0.68
N ALA A 112 -8.72 14.86 1.03
CA ALA A 112 -7.97 13.78 0.38
C ALA A 112 -8.28 13.68 -1.12
N ARG A 113 -9.55 13.82 -1.52
CA ARG A 113 -9.95 13.85 -2.94
C ARG A 113 -9.47 15.08 -3.69
N GLU A 114 -9.43 16.24 -3.03
CA GLU A 114 -8.85 17.46 -3.57
C GLU A 114 -7.38 17.26 -3.91
N PHE A 115 -6.64 16.75 -2.92
CA PHE A 115 -5.22 16.45 -3.06
C PHE A 115 -4.95 15.46 -4.19
N LYS A 116 -5.58 14.27 -4.16
CA LYS A 116 -5.41 13.26 -5.21
C LYS A 116 -5.70 13.81 -6.60
N ARG A 117 -6.74 14.63 -6.76
CA ARG A 117 -7.06 15.23 -8.07
C ARG A 117 -5.96 16.15 -8.59
N VAL A 118 -5.32 16.93 -7.71
CA VAL A 118 -4.23 17.83 -8.14
C VAL A 118 -2.95 17.02 -8.39
N GLU A 119 -2.66 16.04 -7.54
CA GLU A 119 -1.53 15.13 -7.65
C GLU A 119 -1.56 14.34 -8.97
N ASP A 120 -2.73 13.79 -9.34
CA ASP A 120 -2.91 13.00 -10.56
C ASP A 120 -2.77 13.81 -11.87
N ILE A 121 -2.62 15.14 -11.79
CA ILE A 121 -2.37 15.99 -12.96
C ILE A 121 -0.86 16.13 -13.14
N HIS A 122 -0.32 15.44 -14.14
CA HIS A 122 1.10 15.53 -14.47
C HIS A 122 1.60 16.99 -14.60
N GLY A 123 2.69 17.31 -13.89
CA GLY A 123 3.33 18.63 -13.90
C GLY A 123 2.79 19.63 -12.86
N THR A 124 1.87 19.23 -11.98
CA THR A 124 1.43 20.06 -10.84
C THR A 124 2.37 20.01 -9.65
N GLY A 125 3.38 19.14 -9.63
CA GLY A 125 4.27 18.93 -8.49
C GLY A 125 4.05 17.56 -7.87
N ASP A 126 4.74 17.29 -6.76
CA ASP A 126 4.66 16.01 -6.05
C ASP A 126 5.15 16.19 -4.59
N ILE A 127 5.02 15.12 -3.80
CA ILE A 127 5.80 14.87 -2.59
C ILE A 127 7.27 14.63 -2.95
N THR A 128 8.16 15.27 -2.22
CA THR A 128 9.61 15.14 -2.44
C THR A 128 10.08 13.76 -1.99
N PRO A 129 10.76 12.98 -2.85
CA PRO A 129 11.29 11.68 -2.47
C PRO A 129 12.35 11.78 -1.38
N LEU A 130 12.59 10.64 -0.71
CA LEU A 130 13.80 10.47 0.10
C LEU A 130 15.03 10.39 -0.81
N SER A 131 16.20 10.80 -0.33
CA SER A 131 17.42 10.71 -1.13
C SER A 131 17.84 9.25 -1.35
N GLY A 132 18.22 8.92 -2.59
CA GLY A 132 18.77 7.62 -2.97
C GLY A 132 20.06 7.26 -2.23
N SER A 133 20.79 8.26 -1.73
CA SER A 133 21.97 8.04 -0.88
C SER A 133 21.65 7.23 0.40
N LEU A 134 20.41 7.26 0.89
CA LEU A 134 19.95 6.44 2.01
C LEU A 134 19.93 4.94 1.68
N LEU A 135 19.78 4.59 0.41
CA LEU A 135 19.87 3.23 -0.14
C LEU A 135 21.24 2.96 -0.79
N ARG A 136 22.20 3.88 -0.67
CA ARG A 136 23.53 3.81 -1.33
C ARG A 136 23.45 3.74 -2.87
N ILE A 137 22.41 4.32 -3.46
CA ILE A 137 22.28 4.54 -4.90
C ILE A 137 22.45 6.03 -5.22
N ALA A 138 22.67 6.36 -6.49
CA ALA A 138 22.60 7.75 -6.95
C ALA A 138 21.14 8.25 -6.85
N ASP A 139 20.96 9.56 -6.66
CA ASP A 139 19.61 10.14 -6.75
C ASP A 139 19.11 9.99 -8.20
N VAL A 140 17.94 9.38 -8.34
CA VAL A 140 17.23 9.22 -9.61
C VAL A 140 16.10 10.24 -9.63
N PRO A 141 15.96 11.05 -10.69
CA PRO A 141 14.86 11.98 -10.79
C PRO A 141 13.56 11.21 -11.01
N PHE A 142 12.61 11.38 -10.10
CA PHE A 142 11.23 10.95 -10.27
C PHE A 142 10.50 11.92 -11.20
N THR A 143 9.93 11.40 -12.28
CA THR A 143 9.42 12.20 -13.40
C THR A 143 7.90 12.28 -13.45
N ALA A 144 7.18 11.55 -12.59
CA ALA A 144 5.75 11.34 -12.64
C ALA A 144 5.27 10.74 -13.99
N HIS A 145 6.14 10.00 -14.70
CA HIS A 145 5.78 9.25 -15.91
C HIS A 145 5.45 7.78 -15.64
N ASN A 146 5.99 7.19 -14.57
CA ASN A 146 5.65 5.85 -14.11
C ASN A 146 5.08 6.02 -12.70
N TYR A 147 3.80 6.32 -12.65
CA TYR A 147 3.10 6.84 -11.47
C TYR A 147 1.76 6.14 -11.34
N ASP A 148 1.39 5.79 -10.11
CA ASP A 148 0.01 5.45 -9.79
C ASP A 148 -0.34 6.00 -8.40
N SER A 149 -1.64 6.17 -8.13
CA SER A 149 -2.09 6.56 -6.81
C SER A 149 -3.48 6.04 -6.46
N ASP A 150 -3.70 5.76 -5.19
CA ASP A 150 -4.98 5.25 -4.67
C ASP A 150 -5.45 6.03 -3.43
N LEU A 151 -6.75 5.95 -3.14
CA LEU A 151 -7.38 6.51 -1.95
C LEU A 151 -7.80 5.39 -0.99
N VAL A 152 -7.00 5.19 0.05
CA VAL A 152 -7.21 4.16 1.07
C VAL A 152 -7.94 4.74 2.27
N ASP A 153 -8.87 3.96 2.83
CA ASP A 153 -9.74 4.32 3.98
C ASP A 153 -10.55 5.62 3.82
N GLY A 154 -10.55 6.19 2.61
CA GLY A 154 -11.21 7.43 2.24
C GLY A 154 -10.48 8.71 2.64
N VAL A 155 -9.37 8.63 3.36
CA VAL A 155 -8.65 9.80 3.90
C VAL A 155 -7.14 9.77 3.68
N THR A 156 -6.58 8.66 3.21
CA THR A 156 -5.15 8.53 2.91
C THR A 156 -4.95 8.37 1.42
N VAL A 157 -4.19 9.26 0.81
CA VAL A 157 -3.76 9.13 -0.58
C VAL A 157 -2.41 8.46 -0.60
N VAL A 158 -2.32 7.33 -1.29
CA VAL A 158 -1.06 6.61 -1.54
C VAL A 158 -0.58 7.02 -2.91
N ILE A 159 0.62 7.59 -2.99
CA ILE A 159 1.31 7.95 -4.23
C ILE A 159 2.44 6.96 -4.41
N ALA A 160 2.60 6.41 -5.60
CA ALA A 160 3.74 5.60 -5.93
C ALA A 160 4.36 5.99 -7.26
N GLU A 161 5.68 6.01 -7.31
CA GLU A 161 6.44 6.20 -8.54
C GLU A 161 7.59 5.22 -8.64
N ALA A 162 7.97 4.88 -9.88
CA ALA A 162 9.08 3.97 -10.16
C ALA A 162 10.03 4.52 -11.23
N GLU A 163 11.33 4.39 -10.99
CA GLU A 163 12.36 4.83 -11.95
C GLU A 163 13.51 3.85 -12.05
N ASN A 164 14.16 3.83 -13.21
CA ASN A 164 15.30 2.94 -13.47
C ASN A 164 16.54 3.33 -12.65
N VAL A 165 17.18 2.33 -12.04
CA VAL A 165 18.53 2.43 -11.47
C VAL A 165 19.53 1.71 -12.38
N ALA A 166 19.19 0.49 -12.84
CA ALA A 166 20.05 -0.33 -13.70
C ALA A 166 19.24 -1.30 -14.56
N GLY A 167 19.85 -1.83 -15.63
CA GLY A 167 19.26 -2.87 -16.48
C GLY A 167 18.13 -2.44 -17.42
N GLY A 168 17.58 -1.23 -17.24
CA GLY A 168 16.75 -0.54 -18.24
C GLY A 168 15.38 -1.18 -18.46
N PHE A 169 14.56 -1.25 -17.41
CA PHE A 169 13.14 -1.58 -17.54
C PHE A 169 12.45 -0.61 -18.50
N THR A 170 11.47 -1.13 -19.25
CA THR A 170 10.64 -0.30 -20.13
C THR A 170 9.74 0.60 -19.28
N SER A 171 9.31 1.73 -19.83
CA SER A 171 8.35 2.61 -19.15
C SER A 171 7.06 1.89 -18.77
N ALA A 172 6.52 1.05 -19.67
CA ALA A 172 5.34 0.24 -19.37
C ALA A 172 5.53 -0.68 -18.16
N TYR A 173 6.72 -1.27 -17.99
CA TYR A 173 6.98 -2.14 -16.83
C TYR A 173 7.24 -1.33 -15.55
N LEU A 174 7.82 -0.14 -15.65
CA LEU A 174 7.91 0.78 -14.50
C LEU A 174 6.52 1.27 -14.06
N ASP A 175 5.62 1.52 -15.01
CA ASP A 175 4.22 1.89 -14.75
C ASP A 175 3.50 0.75 -14.01
N ASP A 176 3.67 -0.51 -14.47
CA ASP A 176 3.17 -1.69 -13.75
C ASP A 176 3.76 -1.79 -12.33
N ILE A 177 5.05 -1.48 -12.14
CA ILE A 177 5.69 -1.44 -10.81
C ILE A 177 5.05 -0.39 -9.91
N ALA A 178 4.78 0.82 -10.42
CA ALA A 178 4.09 1.86 -9.66
C ALA A 178 2.66 1.44 -9.28
N GLY A 179 1.94 0.77 -10.19
CA GLY A 179 0.61 0.23 -9.91
C GLY A 179 0.58 -0.93 -8.91
N ILE A 180 1.65 -1.70 -8.77
CA ILE A 180 1.80 -2.65 -7.65
C ILE A 180 2.12 -1.89 -6.35
N ALA A 181 2.99 -0.87 -6.43
CA ALA A 181 3.50 -0.14 -5.30
C ALA A 181 2.42 0.61 -4.51
N VAL A 182 1.33 1.06 -5.13
CA VAL A 182 0.19 1.66 -4.41
C VAL A 182 -0.46 0.69 -3.40
N GLY A 183 -0.30 -0.62 -3.59
CA GLY A 183 -0.74 -1.64 -2.64
C GLY A 183 0.19 -1.86 -1.45
N THR A 184 1.36 -1.19 -1.41
CA THR A 184 2.35 -1.37 -0.34
C THR A 184 1.74 -1.01 1.02
N PRO A 185 1.86 -1.88 2.04
CA PRO A 185 1.38 -1.55 3.39
C PRO A 185 2.14 -0.35 3.96
N ARG A 186 1.39 0.56 4.61
CA ARG A 186 1.97 1.66 5.38
C ARG A 186 2.85 1.09 6.52
N PRO A 187 4.08 1.61 6.71
CA PRO A 187 5.04 1.07 7.69
C PRO A 187 4.69 1.35 9.16
#